data_AF-A0A6V7NKG3-F1
#
_entry.id   AF-A0A6V7NKG3-F1
#
_cell.length_a   1.000
_cell.length_b   1.000
_cell.length_c   1.000
_cell.angle_alpha   90.00
_cell.angle_beta   90.00
_cell.angle_gamma   90.00
#
_symmetry.space_group_name_H-M   'P 1'
#
loop_
_entity.id
_entity.type
_entity.pdbx_description
1 polymer ?
#
loop_
_entity_poly.entity_id
_entity_poly.type
_entity_poly.pdbx_seq_one_letter_code
_entity_poly.pdbx_strand_id
1 'polypeptide(L)'
;MKPGCEPSGVRFPSSAPAFDVTLGQAQANPIVDFVNQVHRYLPLYRDEEPAAFNDDQPIVLQSETVQIPQTESDRRVELRTYPEFSAIPQSSSHEDFTILIHVKAPHPTSTSVQSSRAPIDLVAVVDVSGSMAGTKLALLKRALGFVIQNLGTSDRLSVIAFSSMARRLFHLRRMSESGRHAALQAVNSLVANGGTNIAEGLKKAAKVFDQRRLKNPVGSIILLSDGQDT
;
A
#
# COMPACT_ATOMS: atom_id res chain seq x y z
N MET A 1 63.11 53.22 -23.44
CA MET A 1 62.35 54.49 -23.34
C MET A 1 61.86 54.84 -24.73
N LYS A 2 60.53 54.86 -24.93
CA LYS A 2 59.85 55.05 -26.23
C LYS A 2 59.39 56.51 -26.40
N PRO A 3 59.31 57.05 -27.62
CA PRO A 3 58.44 58.16 -27.96
C PRO A 3 57.11 57.67 -28.57
N GLY A 4 56.04 58.45 -28.37
CA GLY A 4 54.70 58.20 -28.92
C GLY A 4 54.46 58.88 -30.26
N CYS A 5 53.43 58.41 -30.99
CA CYS A 5 52.80 59.09 -32.11
C CYS A 5 51.35 58.58 -32.29
N GLU A 6 50.49 59.46 -32.82
CA GLU A 6 49.01 59.54 -32.80
C GLU A 6 48.18 58.45 -33.51
N PRO A 7 46.84 58.40 -33.26
CA PRO A 7 45.94 57.38 -33.80
C PRO A 7 45.24 57.80 -35.10
N SER A 8 45.16 56.88 -36.06
CA SER A 8 44.40 57.03 -37.31
C SER A 8 42.99 56.45 -37.17
N GLY A 9 41.99 57.29 -37.43
CA GLY A 9 40.57 56.94 -37.41
C GLY A 9 40.12 56.05 -38.57
N VAL A 10 39.13 55.20 -38.30
CA VAL A 10 38.43 54.39 -39.31
C VAL A 10 36.96 54.80 -39.34
N ARG A 11 36.50 55.08 -40.57
CA ARG A 11 35.19 55.59 -40.96
C ARG A 11 34.19 54.44 -41.10
N PHE A 12 33.01 54.56 -40.48
CA PHE A 12 31.86 53.65 -40.67
C PHE A 12 31.03 54.08 -41.89
N PRO A 13 30.55 53.15 -42.74
CA PRO A 13 29.40 53.42 -43.60
C PRO A 13 28.09 52.95 -42.95
N SER A 14 27.09 53.82 -43.06
CA SER A 14 25.71 53.61 -42.62
C SER A 14 24.89 52.93 -43.71
N SER A 15 24.08 51.94 -43.36
CA SER A 15 22.82 51.65 -44.08
C SER A 15 21.91 50.79 -43.19
N ALA A 16 20.82 51.40 -42.71
CA ALA A 16 19.69 50.68 -42.12
C ALA A 16 18.93 49.91 -43.22
N PRO A 17 18.17 48.88 -42.84
CA PRO A 17 16.74 49.04 -43.07
C PRO A 17 15.84 48.57 -41.91
N ALA A 18 14.75 49.33 -41.78
CA ALA A 18 13.38 48.95 -41.44
C ALA A 18 13.12 48.02 -40.23
N PHE A 19 12.48 48.61 -39.22
CA PHE A 19 11.60 47.93 -38.28
C PHE A 19 10.43 47.28 -39.03
N ASP A 20 10.23 45.99 -38.83
CA ASP A 20 8.95 45.31 -39.06
C ASP A 20 8.52 44.64 -37.74
N VAL A 21 7.33 44.98 -37.25
CA VAL A 21 6.73 44.42 -36.04
C VAL A 21 5.80 43.31 -36.50
N THR A 22 6.30 42.08 -36.49
CA THR A 22 5.46 40.89 -36.70
C THR A 22 5.15 40.22 -35.36
N LEU A 23 3.88 40.28 -34.95
CA LEU A 23 3.29 39.37 -33.96
C LEU A 23 3.42 37.94 -34.50
N GLY A 24 4.17 37.07 -33.81
CA GLY A 24 4.34 35.70 -34.31
C GLY A 24 5.09 34.74 -33.39
N GLN A 25 4.30 34.03 -32.58
CA GLN A 25 4.50 32.65 -32.11
C GLN A 25 5.62 32.37 -31.08
N ALA A 26 5.16 32.12 -29.85
CA ALA A 26 5.92 31.47 -28.79
C ALA A 26 6.46 30.11 -29.27
N GLN A 27 7.79 30.01 -29.41
CA GLN A 27 8.46 28.72 -29.55
C GLN A 27 8.42 28.00 -28.20
N ALA A 28 7.71 26.87 -28.18
CA ALA A 28 7.60 26.00 -27.02
C ALA A 28 8.98 25.39 -26.69
N ASN A 29 9.39 25.50 -25.42
CA ASN A 29 10.62 24.89 -24.92
C ASN A 29 10.38 23.36 -24.75
N PRO A 30 11.05 22.48 -25.53
CA PRO A 30 10.78 21.04 -25.51
C PRO A 30 11.13 20.37 -24.17
N ILE A 31 12.00 20.99 -23.37
CA ILE A 31 12.34 20.52 -22.02
C ILE A 31 11.21 20.86 -21.04
N VAL A 32 10.57 22.02 -21.18
CA VAL A 32 9.44 22.45 -20.34
C VAL A 32 8.20 21.62 -20.70
N ASP A 33 8.00 21.30 -21.97
CA ASP A 33 6.95 20.38 -22.40
C ASP A 33 7.18 18.94 -21.93
N PHE A 34 8.42 18.45 -21.90
CA PHE A 34 8.72 17.12 -21.33
C PHE A 34 8.44 17.07 -19.82
N VAL A 35 8.82 18.10 -19.06
CA VAL A 35 8.51 18.20 -17.63
C VAL A 35 6.99 18.32 -17.41
N ASN A 36 6.28 19.08 -18.24
CA ASN A 36 4.82 19.19 -18.20
C ASN A 36 4.09 17.90 -18.65
N GLN A 37 4.67 17.15 -19.59
CA GLN A 37 4.19 15.85 -20.05
C GLN A 37 4.34 14.79 -18.94
N VAL A 38 5.47 14.77 -18.22
CA VAL A 38 5.69 13.87 -17.08
C VAL A 38 4.77 14.23 -15.90
N HIS A 39 4.49 15.52 -15.68
CA HIS A 39 3.50 15.95 -14.68
C HIS A 39 2.06 15.55 -15.00
N ARG A 40 1.72 15.26 -16.27
CA ARG A 40 0.39 14.76 -16.66
C ARG A 40 0.20 13.25 -16.46
N TYR A 41 1.27 12.49 -16.24
CA TYR A 41 1.21 11.03 -16.03
C TYR A 41 1.54 10.58 -14.60
N LEU A 42 1.77 11.52 -13.68
CA LEU A 42 1.69 11.22 -12.26
C LEU A 42 0.23 11.31 -11.84
N PRO A 43 -0.42 10.23 -11.38
CA PRO A 43 -1.63 10.40 -10.60
C PRO A 43 -1.21 11.20 -9.37
N LEU A 44 -1.58 12.49 -9.34
CA LEU A 44 -1.59 13.27 -8.12
C LEU A 44 -2.50 12.50 -7.16
N TYR A 45 -1.91 11.72 -6.25
CA TYR A 45 -2.59 11.23 -5.04
C TYR A 45 -2.87 12.45 -4.16
N ARG A 46 -3.78 13.29 -4.62
CA ARG A 46 -4.39 14.39 -3.89
C ARG A 46 -5.87 14.07 -3.83
N ASP A 47 -6.19 13.01 -3.12
CA ASP A 47 -7.53 12.87 -2.57
C ASP A 47 -7.47 13.52 -1.19
N GLU A 48 -8.29 14.56 -0.99
CA GLU A 48 -8.72 14.92 0.36
C GLU A 48 -9.18 13.64 1.05
N GLU A 49 -8.74 13.43 2.29
CA GLU A 49 -9.09 12.22 3.01
C GLU A 49 -10.63 12.12 3.09
N PRO A 50 -11.23 11.07 2.52
CA PRO A 50 -12.68 11.02 2.43
C PRO A 50 -13.29 10.94 3.83
N ALA A 51 -14.45 11.58 4.00
CA ALA A 51 -15.17 11.60 5.28
C ALA A 51 -15.46 10.17 5.80
N ALA A 52 -15.66 9.22 4.87
CA ALA A 52 -15.89 7.80 5.15
C ALA A 52 -15.04 6.89 4.24
N PHE A 53 -14.69 5.70 4.73
CA PHE A 53 -13.96 4.65 4.02
C PHE A 53 -14.89 3.52 3.55
N ASN A 54 -16.00 3.87 2.91
CA ASN A 54 -17.01 2.94 2.36
C ASN A 54 -16.86 2.73 0.83
N ASP A 55 -15.72 3.12 0.27
CA ASP A 55 -15.39 3.15 -1.15
C ASP A 55 -14.76 1.85 -1.66
N ASP A 56 -14.97 0.73 -0.96
CA ASP A 56 -14.34 -0.55 -1.29
C ASP A 56 -14.82 -1.14 -2.62
N GLN A 57 -13.91 -1.83 -3.30
CA GLN A 57 -14.28 -2.60 -4.48
C GLN A 57 -15.19 -3.78 -4.12
N PRO A 58 -16.14 -4.15 -5.00
CA PRO A 58 -17.09 -5.23 -4.77
C PRO A 58 -16.39 -6.57 -4.54
N ILE A 59 -16.90 -7.38 -3.62
CA ILE A 59 -16.49 -8.77 -3.44
C ILE A 59 -17.09 -9.60 -4.58
N VAL A 60 -16.36 -10.60 -5.08
CA VAL A 60 -16.93 -11.57 -6.01
C VAL A 60 -17.68 -12.54 -5.12
N LEU A 61 -19.01 -12.39 -5.06
CA LEU A 61 -19.85 -13.50 -4.65
C LEU A 61 -19.67 -14.55 -5.73
N GLN A 62 -18.94 -15.61 -5.41
CA GLN A 62 -19.13 -16.85 -6.16
C GLN A 62 -20.58 -17.24 -5.89
N SER A 63 -21.46 -17.00 -6.87
CA SER A 63 -22.77 -17.65 -6.95
C SER A 63 -22.51 -19.13 -7.17
N GLU A 64 -22.08 -19.80 -6.12
CA GLU A 64 -22.02 -21.24 -6.05
C GLU A 64 -23.48 -21.71 -6.10
N THR A 65 -23.98 -21.97 -7.31
CA THR A 65 -25.10 -22.89 -7.49
C THR A 65 -24.54 -24.28 -7.19
N VAL A 66 -24.18 -24.52 -5.93
CA VAL A 66 -23.74 -25.81 -5.44
C VAL A 66 -25.00 -26.62 -5.26
N GLN A 67 -25.28 -27.48 -6.24
CA GLN A 67 -26.04 -28.70 -5.98
C GLN A 67 -25.31 -29.40 -4.84
N ILE A 68 -25.91 -29.42 -3.65
CA ILE A 68 -25.34 -30.01 -2.43
C ILE A 68 -25.10 -31.50 -2.69
N PRO A 69 -23.85 -31.98 -2.85
CA PRO A 69 -23.58 -33.39 -2.61
C PRO A 69 -23.50 -33.52 -1.10
N GLN A 70 -24.37 -34.36 -0.52
CA GLN A 70 -24.28 -34.71 0.90
C GLN A 70 -22.99 -35.51 1.15
N THR A 71 -21.89 -34.80 1.41
CA THR A 71 -20.66 -35.38 1.95
C THR A 71 -20.10 -34.46 3.02
N GLU A 72 -20.64 -34.59 4.22
CA GLU A 72 -20.39 -33.75 5.40
C GLU A 72 -19.06 -34.09 6.10
N SER A 73 -18.01 -34.51 5.37
CA SER A 73 -16.92 -35.30 5.97
C SER A 73 -15.48 -34.83 5.73
N ASP A 74 -15.16 -33.53 5.69
CA ASP A 74 -13.72 -33.17 5.68
C ASP A 74 -13.27 -31.81 6.24
N ARG A 75 -14.10 -31.15 7.06
CA ARG A 75 -13.69 -29.89 7.74
C ARG A 75 -13.58 -30.04 9.25
N ARG A 76 -13.06 -31.19 9.71
CA ARG A 76 -12.92 -31.47 11.15
C ARG A 76 -11.59 -30.93 11.66
N VAL A 77 -11.66 -29.94 12.54
CA VAL A 77 -10.50 -29.48 13.32
C VAL A 77 -10.26 -30.50 14.45
N GLU A 78 -9.02 -30.92 14.66
CA GLU A 78 -8.66 -31.79 15.78
C GLU A 78 -8.31 -30.91 16.99
N LEU A 79 -9.00 -31.14 18.10
CA LEU A 79 -8.80 -30.46 19.38
C LEU A 79 -8.26 -31.46 20.40
N ARG A 80 -7.12 -31.16 21.02
CA ARG A 80 -6.56 -31.91 22.15
C ARG A 80 -6.34 -30.98 23.33
N THR A 81 -6.65 -31.44 24.53
CA THR A 81 -6.46 -30.68 25.76
C THR A 81 -5.56 -31.44 26.71
N TYR A 82 -4.59 -30.76 27.30
CA TYR A 82 -3.68 -31.29 28.30
C TYR A 82 -3.85 -30.46 29.57
N PRO A 83 -4.71 -30.89 30.50
CA PRO A 83 -4.90 -30.18 31.77
C PRO A 83 -3.66 -30.35 32.64
N GLU A 84 -3.33 -29.33 33.43
CA GLU A 84 -2.23 -29.35 34.40
C GLU A 84 -2.36 -30.50 35.40
N PHE A 85 -3.58 -30.76 35.87
CA PHE A 85 -3.92 -31.88 36.74
C PHE A 85 -4.79 -32.88 35.98
N SER A 86 -4.39 -34.15 35.98
CA SER A 86 -5.21 -35.23 35.41
C SER A 86 -6.46 -35.54 36.25
N ALA A 87 -6.43 -35.20 37.55
CA ALA A 87 -7.55 -35.25 38.47
C ALA A 87 -7.26 -34.34 39.69
N ILE A 88 -8.31 -33.87 40.36
CA ILE A 88 -8.21 -33.10 41.61
C ILE A 88 -8.88 -33.90 42.74
N PRO A 89 -8.20 -34.13 43.88
CA PRO A 89 -8.79 -34.77 45.05
C PRO A 89 -10.03 -34.02 45.57
N GLN A 90 -11.04 -34.76 46.04
CA GLN A 90 -12.29 -34.17 46.56
C GLN A 90 -12.07 -33.16 47.71
N SER A 91 -11.01 -33.34 48.49
CA SER A 91 -10.68 -32.49 49.64
C SER A 91 -9.93 -31.20 49.29
N SER A 92 -9.59 -30.99 48.01
CA SER A 92 -8.81 -29.84 47.56
C SER A 92 -9.52 -29.09 46.44
N SER A 93 -9.40 -27.77 46.44
CA SER A 93 -9.82 -26.91 45.34
C SER A 93 -8.60 -26.16 44.81
N HIS A 94 -8.48 -26.08 43.49
CA HIS A 94 -7.47 -25.26 42.81
C HIS A 94 -8.22 -24.27 41.93
N GLU A 95 -8.13 -22.98 42.25
CA GLU A 95 -8.84 -21.92 41.53
C GLU A 95 -8.08 -21.48 40.26
N ASP A 96 -6.75 -21.62 40.27
CA ASP A 96 -5.88 -21.32 39.14
C ASP A 96 -5.23 -22.62 38.63
N PHE A 97 -5.50 -22.98 37.39
CA PHE A 97 -4.82 -24.08 36.70
C PHE A 97 -4.74 -23.81 35.20
N THR A 98 -3.73 -24.40 34.57
CA THR A 98 -3.47 -24.23 33.14
C THR A 98 -4.05 -25.40 32.35
N ILE A 99 -4.62 -25.11 31.18
CA ILE A 99 -4.95 -26.13 30.18
C ILE A 99 -4.23 -25.76 28.89
N LEU A 100 -3.36 -26.65 28.41
CA LEU A 100 -2.81 -26.52 27.07
C LEU A 100 -3.83 -27.05 26.06
N ILE A 101 -4.28 -26.20 25.16
CA ILE A 101 -5.19 -26.55 24.07
C ILE A 101 -4.39 -26.61 22.77
N HIS A 102 -4.28 -27.81 22.19
CA HIS A 102 -3.75 -28.04 20.86
C HIS A 102 -4.89 -28.06 19.84
N VAL A 103 -4.84 -27.14 18.88
CA VAL A 103 -5.78 -27.06 17.75
C VAL A 103 -5.02 -27.39 16.47
N LYS A 104 -5.45 -28.42 15.75
CA LYS A 104 -4.82 -28.85 14.49
C LYS A 104 -5.83 -28.77 13.35
N ALA A 105 -5.50 -27.99 12.33
CA ALA A 105 -6.30 -27.89 11.11
C ALA A 105 -6.28 -29.23 10.33
N PRO A 106 -7.38 -29.59 9.64
CA PRO A 106 -7.39 -30.76 8.77
C PRO A 106 -6.37 -30.61 7.64
N HIS A 107 -5.80 -31.74 7.22
CA HIS A 107 -4.91 -31.74 6.06
C HIS A 107 -5.77 -31.49 4.81
N PRO A 108 -5.39 -30.56 3.90
CA PRO A 108 -6.12 -30.40 2.66
C PRO A 108 -5.98 -31.69 1.85
N THR A 109 -7.06 -32.47 1.75
CA THR A 109 -7.10 -33.67 0.92
C THR A 109 -7.08 -33.23 -0.55
N SER A 110 -6.08 -33.73 -1.29
CA SER A 110 -5.71 -33.33 -2.65
C SER A 110 -6.78 -33.61 -3.72
N THR A 111 -7.95 -34.11 -3.32
CA THR A 111 -9.02 -34.62 -4.19
C THR A 111 -10.21 -33.67 -4.33
N SER A 112 -10.25 -32.55 -3.60
CA SER A 112 -11.20 -31.48 -3.87
C SER A 112 -10.58 -30.45 -4.81
N VAL A 113 -11.25 -30.23 -5.95
CA VAL A 113 -10.95 -29.18 -6.92
C VAL A 113 -10.73 -27.87 -6.16
N GLN A 114 -9.49 -27.37 -6.14
CA GLN A 114 -9.09 -26.10 -5.52
C GLN A 114 -9.87 -25.77 -4.24
N SER A 115 -9.42 -26.26 -3.09
CA SER A 115 -9.79 -25.67 -1.80
C SER A 115 -9.26 -24.23 -1.76
N SER A 116 -9.99 -23.33 -2.43
CA SER A 116 -9.66 -21.94 -2.59
C SER A 116 -9.55 -21.33 -1.21
N ARG A 117 -8.35 -20.87 -0.87
CA ARG A 117 -8.08 -20.12 0.34
C ARG A 117 -9.16 -19.04 0.49
N ALA A 118 -9.74 -18.93 1.68
CA ALA A 118 -10.72 -17.90 1.97
C ALA A 118 -10.16 -16.51 1.58
N PRO A 119 -10.92 -15.69 0.85
CA PRO A 119 -10.45 -14.38 0.44
C PRO A 119 -10.19 -13.52 1.66
N ILE A 120 -9.17 -12.66 1.58
CA ILE A 120 -8.76 -11.80 2.69
C ILE A 120 -8.95 -10.32 2.37
N ASP A 121 -9.25 -9.54 3.40
CA ASP A 121 -9.05 -8.10 3.43
C ASP A 121 -7.78 -7.81 4.22
N LEU A 122 -6.77 -7.24 3.57
CA LEU A 122 -5.51 -6.86 4.18
C LEU A 122 -5.38 -5.34 4.22
N VAL A 123 -5.08 -4.80 5.40
CA VAL A 123 -4.65 -3.41 5.56
C VAL A 123 -3.19 -3.41 5.98
N ALA A 124 -2.30 -2.93 5.09
CA ALA A 124 -0.89 -2.76 5.41
C ALA A 124 -0.66 -1.34 5.95
N VAL A 125 -0.24 -1.23 7.20
CA VAL A 125 0.14 0.02 7.86
C VAL A 125 1.66 0.13 7.80
N VAL A 126 2.16 1.12 7.09
CA VAL A 126 3.57 1.17 6.66
C VAL A 126 4.22 2.46 7.12
N ASP A 127 5.35 2.32 7.79
CA ASP A 127 6.14 3.43 8.29
C ASP A 127 6.92 4.08 7.15
N VAL A 128 6.73 5.37 6.98
CA VAL A 128 7.45 6.22 6.03
C VAL A 128 8.07 7.42 6.74
N SER A 129 8.43 7.28 8.01
CA SER A 129 9.22 8.26 8.76
C SER A 129 10.62 8.47 8.15
N GLY A 130 11.31 9.53 8.58
CA GLY A 130 12.67 9.82 8.11
C GLY A 130 13.68 8.70 8.39
N SER A 131 13.51 7.93 9.46
CA SER A 131 14.39 6.79 9.82
C SER A 131 14.34 5.66 8.79
N MET A 132 13.23 5.56 8.05
CA MET A 132 13.00 4.59 6.99
C MET A 132 13.66 4.97 5.66
N ALA A 133 14.29 6.13 5.54
CA ALA A 133 14.89 6.58 4.28
C ALA A 133 15.98 5.62 3.75
N GLY A 134 16.21 5.68 2.42
CA GLY A 134 17.22 4.88 1.75
C GLY A 134 16.87 3.40 1.66
N THR A 135 17.75 2.53 2.15
CA THR A 135 17.67 1.07 1.97
C THR A 135 16.45 0.45 2.66
N LYS A 136 16.05 0.96 3.84
CA LYS A 136 14.91 0.42 4.58
C LYS A 136 13.60 0.57 3.81
N LEU A 137 13.33 1.77 3.27
CA LEU A 137 12.17 2.02 2.41
C LEU A 137 12.23 1.19 1.12
N ALA A 138 13.41 1.00 0.53
CA ALA A 138 13.56 0.15 -0.65
C ALA A 138 13.20 -1.32 -0.35
N LEU A 139 13.63 -1.84 0.81
CA LEU A 139 13.25 -3.18 1.27
C LEU A 139 11.76 -3.29 1.57
N LEU A 140 11.18 -2.27 2.23
CA LEU A 140 9.74 -2.20 2.49
C LEU A 140 8.93 -2.26 1.20
N LYS A 141 9.31 -1.48 0.17
CA LYS A 141 8.67 -1.50 -1.15
C LYS A 141 8.76 -2.88 -1.80
N ARG A 142 9.91 -3.56 -1.71
CA ARG A 142 10.09 -4.92 -2.22
C ARG A 142 9.22 -5.93 -1.46
N ALA A 143 9.16 -5.85 -0.14
CA ALA A 143 8.33 -6.71 0.69
C ALA A 143 6.82 -6.54 0.39
N LEU A 144 6.35 -5.29 0.31
CA LEU A 144 4.98 -5.00 -0.11
C LEU A 144 4.69 -5.46 -1.53
N GLY A 145 5.65 -5.29 -2.45
CA GLY A 145 5.55 -5.80 -3.81
C GLY A 145 5.42 -7.32 -3.86
N PHE A 146 6.14 -8.04 -3.00
CA PHE A 146 6.00 -9.49 -2.84
C PHE A 146 4.60 -9.85 -2.31
N VAL A 147 4.10 -9.14 -1.29
CA VAL A 147 2.74 -9.35 -0.77
C VAL A 147 1.70 -9.15 -1.87
N ILE A 148 1.76 -8.04 -2.61
CA ILE A 148 0.82 -7.73 -3.70
C ILE A 148 0.78 -8.83 -4.76
N GLN A 149 1.93 -9.42 -5.09
CA GLN A 149 2.03 -10.51 -6.07
C GLN A 149 1.46 -11.84 -5.55
N ASN A 150 1.55 -12.09 -4.24
CA ASN A 150 1.05 -13.33 -3.63
C ASN A 150 -0.42 -13.26 -3.20
N LEU A 151 -1.03 -12.08 -3.15
CA LEU A 151 -2.46 -11.92 -2.90
C LEU A 151 -3.27 -12.45 -4.11
N GLY A 152 -4.34 -13.19 -3.83
CA GLY A 152 -5.24 -13.73 -4.85
C GLY A 152 -6.13 -12.67 -5.49
N THR A 153 -6.78 -12.98 -6.62
CA THR A 153 -7.67 -12.05 -7.35
C THR A 153 -8.96 -11.70 -6.60
N SER A 154 -9.31 -12.48 -5.59
CA SER A 154 -10.42 -12.24 -4.65
C SER A 154 -10.00 -11.52 -3.37
N ASP A 155 -8.69 -11.36 -3.15
CA ASP A 155 -8.17 -10.62 -2.00
C ASP A 155 -8.23 -9.12 -2.25
N ARG A 156 -8.38 -8.35 -1.17
CA ARG A 156 -8.36 -6.89 -1.20
C ARG A 156 -7.24 -6.35 -0.33
N LEU A 157 -6.55 -5.32 -0.82
CA LEU A 157 -5.48 -4.62 -0.11
C LEU A 157 -5.84 -3.14 0.01
N SER A 158 -5.54 -2.57 1.17
CA SER A 158 -5.43 -1.13 1.40
C SER A 158 -4.08 -0.86 2.04
N VAL A 159 -3.41 0.23 1.66
CA VAL A 159 -2.13 0.63 2.26
C VAL A 159 -2.30 1.97 2.95
N ILE A 160 -1.88 2.05 4.20
CA ILE A 160 -1.85 3.27 5.01
C ILE A 160 -0.39 3.58 5.28
N ALA A 161 0.10 4.69 4.75
CA ALA A 161 1.44 5.18 5.04
C ALA A 161 1.37 6.15 6.22
N PHE A 162 2.21 5.98 7.23
CA PHE A 162 2.26 6.88 8.37
C PHE A 162 3.66 7.43 8.60
N SER A 163 3.70 8.67 9.05
CA SER A 163 4.88 9.38 9.55
C SER A 163 4.40 10.28 10.70
N SER A 164 4.60 11.60 10.64
CA SER A 164 3.93 12.55 11.54
C SER A 164 2.39 12.53 11.39
N MET A 165 1.91 12.20 10.19
CA MET A 165 0.49 11.96 9.91
C MET A 165 0.32 10.62 9.19
N ALA A 166 -0.83 9.98 9.37
CA ALA A 166 -1.22 8.80 8.61
C ALA A 166 -2.04 9.19 7.38
N ARG A 167 -1.81 8.54 6.24
CA ARG A 167 -2.58 8.72 5.01
C ARG A 167 -2.88 7.37 4.37
N ARG A 168 -4.10 7.20 3.85
CA ARG A 168 -4.47 6.03 3.06
C ARG A 168 -4.03 6.26 1.61
N LEU A 169 -3.17 5.39 1.08
CA LEU A 169 -2.70 5.49 -0.32
C LEU A 169 -3.80 5.11 -1.31
N PHE A 170 -4.58 4.08 -0.97
CA PHE A 170 -5.74 3.62 -1.73
C PHE A 170 -6.68 2.84 -0.82
N HIS A 171 -7.97 2.93 -1.13
CA HIS A 171 -9.06 2.14 -0.55
C HIS A 171 -8.89 0.62 -0.69
N LEU A 172 -9.69 -0.20 0.00
CA LEU A 172 -9.65 -1.66 -0.17
C LEU A 172 -9.95 -2.06 -1.62
N ARG A 173 -8.87 -2.32 -2.34
CA ARG A 173 -8.84 -2.60 -3.76
C ARG A 173 -8.58 -4.07 -3.98
N ARG A 174 -9.28 -4.69 -4.92
CA ARG A 174 -9.03 -6.08 -5.30
C ARG A 174 -7.67 -6.21 -5.97
N MET A 175 -6.95 -7.27 -5.63
CA MET A 175 -5.70 -7.63 -6.29
C MET A 175 -5.94 -8.40 -7.58
N SER A 176 -6.83 -7.86 -8.44
CA SER A 176 -6.90 -8.23 -9.86
C SER A 176 -5.65 -7.75 -10.59
N GLU A 177 -5.45 -8.15 -11.86
CA GLU A 177 -4.24 -7.77 -12.60
C GLU A 177 -4.02 -6.24 -12.63
N SER A 178 -5.06 -5.47 -12.95
CA SER A 178 -5.01 -4.01 -12.94
C SER A 178 -4.88 -3.45 -11.52
N GLY A 179 -5.53 -4.08 -10.54
CA GLY A 179 -5.45 -3.70 -9.13
C GLY A 179 -4.04 -3.86 -8.56
N ARG A 180 -3.35 -4.96 -8.90
CA ARG A 180 -1.96 -5.22 -8.52
C ARG A 180 -1.02 -4.19 -9.13
N HIS A 181 -1.15 -3.93 -10.44
CA HIS A 181 -0.35 -2.91 -11.11
C HIS A 181 -0.49 -1.53 -10.44
N ALA A 182 -1.72 -1.10 -10.17
CA ALA A 182 -1.96 0.19 -9.54
C ALA A 182 -1.46 0.23 -8.07
N ALA A 183 -1.60 -0.87 -7.32
CA ALA A 183 -1.06 -0.98 -5.97
C ALA A 183 0.48 -0.91 -5.95
N LEU A 184 1.14 -1.57 -6.90
CA LEU A 184 2.60 -1.50 -7.06
C LEU A 184 3.06 -0.08 -7.38
N GLN A 185 2.35 0.62 -8.27
CA GLN A 185 2.65 2.03 -8.56
C GLN A 185 2.49 2.92 -7.31
N ALA A 186 1.42 2.75 -6.55
CA ALA A 186 1.19 3.48 -5.29
C ALA A 186 2.32 3.23 -4.28
N VAL A 187 2.71 1.97 -4.07
CA VAL A 187 3.81 1.60 -3.16
C VAL A 187 5.15 2.15 -3.64
N ASN A 188 5.42 2.11 -4.94
CA ASN A 188 6.66 2.66 -5.50
C ASN A 188 6.75 4.19 -5.35
N SER A 189 5.61 4.90 -5.26
CA SER A 189 5.56 6.34 -5.01
C SER A 189 5.81 6.76 -3.56
N LEU A 190 5.97 5.81 -2.63
CA LEU A 190 6.25 6.12 -1.23
C LEU A 190 7.58 6.86 -1.07
N VAL A 191 7.58 7.88 -0.23
CA VAL A 191 8.76 8.67 0.13
C VAL A 191 8.82 8.78 1.63
N ALA A 192 9.99 8.54 2.20
CA ALA A 192 10.26 8.66 3.63
C ALA A 192 10.38 10.14 4.00
N ASN A 193 9.58 10.61 4.95
CA ASN A 193 9.64 11.96 5.49
C ASN A 193 8.91 12.04 6.85
N GLY A 194 9.30 12.97 7.72
CA GLY A 194 8.62 13.26 8.98
C GLY A 194 8.99 12.33 10.14
N GLY A 195 8.20 12.42 11.21
CA GLY A 195 8.35 11.61 12.44
C GLY A 195 7.54 10.31 12.39
N THR A 196 7.19 9.77 13.57
CA THR A 196 6.53 8.46 13.71
C THR A 196 5.25 8.59 14.54
N ASN A 197 4.09 8.29 13.95
CA ASN A 197 2.80 8.27 14.64
C ASN A 197 2.05 6.97 14.32
N ILE A 198 2.44 5.90 15.03
CA ILE A 198 1.87 4.56 14.86
C ILE A 198 0.38 4.56 15.24
N ALA A 199 -0.01 5.29 16.28
CA ALA A 199 -1.38 5.33 16.78
C ALA A 199 -2.37 5.81 15.71
N GLU A 200 -2.05 6.90 15.00
CA GLU A 200 -2.89 7.38 13.90
C GLU A 200 -2.93 6.39 12.72
N GLY A 201 -1.82 5.72 12.42
CA GLY A 201 -1.77 4.66 11.39
C GLY A 201 -2.74 3.51 11.69
N LEU A 202 -2.68 2.98 12.92
CA LEU A 202 -3.54 1.88 13.37
C LEU A 202 -5.01 2.32 13.49
N LYS A 203 -5.27 3.52 13.98
CA LYS A 203 -6.63 4.08 14.08
C LYS A 203 -7.28 4.20 12.71
N LYS A 204 -6.54 4.65 11.69
CA LYS A 204 -7.05 4.66 10.30
C LYS A 204 -7.27 3.26 9.76
N ALA A 205 -6.41 2.30 10.09
CA ALA A 205 -6.60 0.90 9.69
C ALA A 205 -7.88 0.29 10.28
N ALA A 206 -8.13 0.53 11.57
CA ALA A 206 -9.38 0.16 12.23
C ALA A 206 -10.59 0.83 11.55
N LYS A 207 -10.50 2.14 11.26
CA LYS A 207 -11.55 2.88 10.55
C LYS A 207 -11.86 2.29 9.18
N VAL A 208 -10.86 1.82 8.42
CA VAL A 208 -11.08 1.10 7.14
C VAL A 208 -11.89 -0.17 7.37
N PHE A 209 -11.58 -0.95 8.41
CA PHE A 209 -12.32 -2.18 8.71
C PHE A 209 -13.74 -1.96 9.26
N ASP A 210 -13.96 -0.86 9.98
CA ASP A 210 -15.26 -0.49 10.53
C ASP A 210 -16.20 0.06 9.45
N GLN A 211 -15.67 0.85 8.53
CA GLN A 211 -16.46 1.56 7.52
C GLN A 211 -16.58 0.81 6.19
N ARG A 212 -15.89 -0.33 6.04
CA ARG A 212 -16.00 -1.15 4.82
C ARG A 212 -17.43 -1.66 4.62
N ARG A 213 -17.94 -1.52 3.39
CA ARG A 213 -19.31 -1.93 3.05
C ARG A 213 -19.46 -3.45 2.93
N LEU A 214 -18.42 -4.09 2.41
CA LEU A 214 -18.38 -5.53 2.16
C LEU A 214 -17.22 -6.13 2.95
N LYS A 215 -17.41 -7.31 3.53
CA LYS A 215 -16.43 -7.95 4.42
C LYS A 215 -16.03 -9.30 3.85
N ASN A 216 -14.75 -9.47 3.50
CA ASN A 216 -14.21 -10.81 3.28
C ASN A 216 -14.19 -11.58 4.61
N PRO A 217 -14.23 -12.93 4.59
CA PRO A 217 -14.29 -13.76 5.80
C PRO A 217 -13.13 -13.54 6.77
N VAL A 218 -11.97 -13.14 6.25
CA VAL A 218 -10.75 -12.91 7.02
C VAL A 218 -10.30 -11.47 6.81
N GLY A 219 -10.11 -10.73 7.91
CA GLY A 219 -9.52 -9.39 7.92
C GLY A 219 -8.22 -9.40 8.70
N SER A 220 -7.17 -8.78 8.17
CA SER A 220 -5.87 -8.67 8.86
C SER A 220 -5.28 -7.27 8.71
N ILE A 221 -4.63 -6.80 9.77
CA ILE A 221 -3.79 -5.61 9.77
C ILE A 221 -2.34 -6.07 9.91
N ILE A 222 -1.46 -5.61 9.03
CA ILE A 222 0.00 -5.82 9.15
C ILE A 222 0.65 -4.46 9.32
N LEU A 223 1.36 -4.28 10.44
CA LEU A 223 2.17 -3.09 10.71
C LEU A 223 3.64 -3.36 10.35
N LEU A 224 4.25 -2.44 9.59
CA LEU A 224 5.64 -2.48 9.18
C LEU A 224 6.31 -1.18 9.61
N SER A 225 7.17 -1.22 10.63
CA SER A 225 7.90 -0.06 11.19
C SER A 225 9.31 -0.47 11.61
N ASP A 226 10.22 0.51 11.72
CA ASP A 226 11.55 0.31 12.32
C ASP A 226 11.61 0.62 13.82
N GLY A 227 10.45 0.85 14.47
CA GLY A 227 10.29 0.80 15.93
C GLY A 227 10.82 2.00 16.69
N GLN A 228 11.13 3.11 16.01
CA GLN A 228 11.53 4.37 16.65
C GLN A 228 10.33 5.31 16.75
N ASP A 229 9.56 5.15 17.84
CA ASP A 229 8.57 6.16 18.23
C ASP A 229 9.28 7.40 18.77
N THR A 230 8.83 8.59 18.35
CA THR A 230 9.32 9.89 18.85
C THR A 230 8.24 10.62 19.61
#